data_AF-A0A956U2F4-F1
#
_entry.id   AF-A0A956U2F4-F1
#
_cell.length_a   1.000
_cell.length_b   1.000
_cell.length_c   1.000
_cell.angle_alpha   90.00
_cell.angle_beta   90.00
_cell.angle_gamma   90.00
#
_symmetry.space_group_name_H-M   'P 1'
#
loop_
_entity.id
_entity.type
_entity.pdbx_description
1 polymer ?
#
loop_
_entity_poly.entity_id
_entity_poly.type
_entity_poly.pdbx_seq_one_letter_code
_entity_poly.pdbx_strand_id
1 'polypeptide(L)'
;VINYKSEVKYGHGGKDSKTYTGTEVTYIEGQNVAYIIEYTAPAPVEKDKPEDKDTQEEKTREVKRLQLVTGDYIYYIDLADGEGIKIDNAKKYAKVKYTELTNEEKEAFHERMEKRGIVSLDLLGLGKKVGTDNILGRECDVYEYGEKPTDETFMTAVQAGVSPPYLKKTWVWREAKLPLKVITDQMGSYSVLEATEIKENVDIPDSRFEVPEGIQIVYNEKMSESSKNETLSRFKLYKTGQPMMLRVKPEPGQVRTPEGNWVPADSTEGKKILEDQKNETETSEKAK
;
A
#
# COMPACT_ATOMS: atom_id res chain seq x y z
N VAL A 1 -9.29 8.43 -18.86
CA VAL A 1 -9.43 6.97 -18.69
C VAL A 1 -8.16 6.29 -19.18
N ILE A 2 -7.61 5.37 -18.40
CA ILE A 2 -6.43 4.57 -18.77
C ILE A 2 -6.78 3.09 -18.64
N ASN A 3 -6.55 2.32 -19.70
CA ASN A 3 -6.66 0.87 -19.67
C ASN A 3 -5.28 0.28 -19.45
N TYR A 4 -5.20 -0.74 -18.60
CA TYR A 4 -3.99 -1.47 -18.28
C TYR A 4 -4.22 -2.97 -18.48
N LYS A 5 -3.15 -3.65 -18.84
CA LYS A 5 -3.02 -5.10 -18.64
C LYS A 5 -2.15 -5.34 -17.41
N SER A 6 -2.48 -6.39 -16.65
CA SER A 6 -1.66 -6.88 -15.57
C SER A 6 -1.22 -8.32 -15.82
N GLU A 7 -0.01 -8.63 -15.41
CA GLU A 7 0.55 -9.96 -15.40
C GLU A 7 1.17 -10.19 -14.02
N VAL A 8 0.86 -11.31 -13.39
CA VAL A 8 1.48 -11.75 -12.14
C VAL A 8 1.99 -13.16 -12.32
N LYS A 9 3.29 -13.33 -12.20
CA LYS A 9 3.98 -14.61 -12.20
C LYS A 9 4.27 -15.02 -10.77
N TYR A 10 3.84 -16.21 -10.37
CA TYR A 10 4.19 -16.81 -9.09
C TYR A 10 5.14 -18.01 -9.30
N GLY A 11 6.10 -18.16 -8.39
CA GLY A 11 7.04 -19.28 -8.36
C GLY A 11 8.48 -18.91 -8.73
N HIS A 12 9.43 -19.78 -8.32
CA HIS A 12 10.87 -19.57 -8.51
C HIS A 12 11.32 -19.95 -9.93
N GLY A 13 10.96 -19.13 -10.93
CA GLY A 13 11.63 -19.06 -12.25
C GLY A 13 11.76 -20.34 -13.09
N GLY A 14 11.10 -21.44 -12.72
CA GLY A 14 11.18 -22.75 -13.38
C GLY A 14 9.94 -23.10 -14.22
N LYS A 15 9.88 -24.35 -14.69
CA LYS A 15 8.74 -24.92 -15.45
C LYS A 15 7.40 -24.86 -14.72
N ASP A 16 7.44 -24.66 -13.40
CA ASP A 16 6.26 -24.61 -12.53
C ASP A 16 5.80 -23.18 -12.21
N SER A 17 6.41 -22.15 -12.85
CA SER A 17 5.96 -20.77 -12.68
C SER A 17 4.59 -20.57 -13.34
N LYS A 18 3.63 -20.07 -12.55
CA LYS A 18 2.26 -19.83 -13.01
C LYS A 18 2.09 -18.36 -13.32
N THR A 19 1.53 -18.07 -14.49
CA THR A 19 1.25 -16.71 -14.94
C THR A 19 -0.24 -16.47 -14.88
N TYR A 20 -0.64 -15.46 -14.12
CA TYR A 20 -2.00 -14.96 -14.06
C TYR A 20 -2.06 -13.62 -14.78
N THR A 21 -3.13 -13.41 -15.52
CA THR A 21 -3.34 -12.14 -16.25
C THR A 21 -4.59 -11.46 -15.74
N GLY A 22 -4.62 -10.15 -15.93
CA GLY A 22 -5.75 -9.33 -15.59
C GLY A 22 -5.76 -8.04 -16.37
N THR A 23 -6.77 -7.24 -16.10
CA THR A 23 -6.98 -5.92 -16.66
C THR A 23 -7.32 -4.95 -15.54
N GLU A 24 -6.90 -3.70 -15.70
CA GLU A 24 -7.33 -2.60 -14.85
C GLU A 24 -7.81 -1.45 -15.73
N VAL A 25 -8.96 -0.87 -15.38
CA VAL A 25 -9.46 0.35 -15.99
C VAL A 25 -9.50 1.44 -14.94
N THR A 26 -8.80 2.53 -15.21
CA THR A 26 -8.69 3.67 -14.30
C THR A 26 -9.41 4.88 -14.87
N TYR A 27 -10.46 5.31 -14.17
CA TYR A 27 -11.21 6.53 -14.42
C TYR A 27 -10.70 7.63 -13.51
N ILE A 28 -10.47 8.82 -14.06
CA ILE A 28 -9.87 9.94 -13.33
C ILE A 28 -10.64 11.18 -13.72
N GLU A 29 -11.22 11.86 -12.72
CA GLU A 29 -11.90 13.14 -12.90
C GLU A 29 -11.67 14.03 -11.67
N GLY A 30 -10.92 15.12 -11.87
CA GLY A 30 -10.52 16.01 -10.78
C GLY A 30 -9.76 15.25 -9.68
N GLN A 31 -10.35 15.17 -8.49
CA GLN A 31 -9.77 14.44 -7.35
C GLN A 31 -10.32 13.00 -7.21
N ASN A 32 -11.33 12.65 -8.01
CA ASN A 32 -11.98 11.34 -7.95
C ASN A 32 -11.26 10.36 -8.87
N VAL A 33 -11.03 9.15 -8.36
CA VAL A 33 -10.40 8.07 -9.11
C VAL A 33 -11.18 6.78 -8.86
N ALA A 34 -11.46 6.03 -9.91
CA ALA A 34 -12.03 4.69 -9.82
C ALA A 34 -11.13 3.70 -10.54
N TYR A 35 -10.77 2.62 -9.86
CA TYR A 35 -10.00 1.50 -10.40
C TYR A 35 -10.92 0.29 -10.47
N ILE A 36 -11.17 -0.22 -11.67
CA ILE A 36 -11.86 -1.50 -11.88
C ILE A 36 -10.79 -2.52 -12.23
N ILE A 37 -10.59 -3.50 -11.36
CA ILE A 37 -9.52 -4.50 -11.49
C ILE A 37 -10.16 -5.88 -11.64
N GLU A 38 -9.79 -6.57 -12.71
CA GLU A 38 -10.26 -7.92 -13.03
C GLU A 38 -9.05 -8.82 -13.27
N TYR A 39 -8.95 -9.95 -12.56
CA TYR A 39 -7.86 -10.91 -12.75
C TYR A 39 -8.25 -12.31 -12.28
N THR A 40 -7.57 -13.31 -12.80
CA THR A 40 -7.67 -14.68 -12.28
C THR A 40 -6.68 -14.89 -11.15
N ALA A 41 -7.10 -15.49 -10.05
CA ALA A 41 -6.24 -15.82 -8.91
C ALA A 41 -6.38 -17.31 -8.53
N PRO A 42 -5.36 -17.91 -7.91
CA PRO A 42 -5.54 -19.22 -7.27
C PRO A 42 -6.62 -19.11 -6.17
N ALA A 43 -7.48 -20.12 -6.08
CA ALA A 43 -8.45 -20.21 -4.99
C ALA A 43 -7.71 -20.36 -3.65
N PRO A 44 -8.19 -19.73 -2.56
CA PRO A 44 -7.60 -19.94 -1.25
C PRO A 44 -7.71 -21.42 -0.86
N VAL A 45 -6.60 -21.98 -0.36
CA VAL A 45 -6.57 -23.36 0.14
C VAL A 45 -7.43 -23.44 1.40
N GLU A 46 -8.47 -24.30 1.40
CA GLU A 46 -9.25 -24.60 2.61
C GLU A 46 -8.34 -25.30 3.63
N LYS A 47 -7.95 -24.59 4.70
CA LYS A 47 -6.99 -25.08 5.70
C LYS A 47 -7.44 -26.33 6.47
N ASP A 48 -8.73 -26.67 6.41
CA ASP A 48 -9.36 -27.71 7.24
C ASP A 48 -9.67 -29.01 6.50
N LYS A 49 -9.26 -29.16 5.23
CA LYS A 49 -9.40 -30.43 4.49
C LYS A 49 -8.02 -30.99 4.12
N PRO A 50 -7.67 -32.20 4.59
CA PRO A 50 -6.51 -32.90 4.06
C PRO A 50 -6.81 -33.30 2.62
N GLU A 51 -6.26 -32.56 1.65
CA GLU A 51 -6.42 -32.86 0.24
C GLU A 51 -5.32 -33.83 -0.24
N ASP A 52 -5.74 -34.82 -1.04
CA ASP A 52 -4.88 -35.79 -1.72
C ASP A 52 -3.97 -35.06 -2.74
N LYS A 53 -2.65 -35.19 -2.54
CA LYS A 53 -1.63 -34.45 -3.31
C LYS A 53 -1.53 -34.84 -4.79
N ASP A 54 -2.12 -35.97 -5.19
CA ASP A 54 -1.91 -36.57 -6.52
C ASP A 54 -3.00 -36.22 -7.55
N THR A 55 -4.04 -35.45 -7.19
CA THR A 55 -5.13 -35.06 -8.14
C THR A 55 -5.63 -33.61 -7.96
N GLN A 56 -4.80 -32.68 -7.50
CA GLN A 56 -5.18 -31.26 -7.45
C GLN A 56 -5.24 -30.64 -8.86
N GLU A 57 -6.42 -30.69 -9.49
CA GLU A 57 -6.83 -29.60 -10.39
C GLU A 57 -6.90 -28.33 -9.53
N GLU A 58 -5.90 -27.46 -9.69
CA GLU A 58 -5.83 -26.21 -8.96
C GLU A 58 -7.01 -25.31 -9.35
N LYS A 59 -7.95 -25.14 -8.42
CA LYS A 59 -9.10 -24.28 -8.64
C LYS A 59 -8.62 -22.83 -8.70
N THR A 60 -9.00 -22.13 -9.75
CA THR A 60 -8.85 -20.67 -9.84
C THR A 60 -10.17 -20.01 -9.50
N ARG A 61 -10.11 -18.73 -9.12
CA ARG A 61 -11.27 -17.86 -9.00
C ARG A 61 -11.07 -16.60 -9.83
N GLU A 62 -12.15 -16.11 -10.40
CA GLU A 62 -12.18 -14.76 -10.94
C GLU A 62 -12.27 -13.76 -9.79
N VAL A 63 -11.43 -12.73 -9.85
CA VAL A 63 -11.45 -11.63 -8.89
C VAL A 63 -11.85 -10.38 -9.64
N LYS A 64 -12.89 -9.71 -9.14
CA LYS A 64 -13.36 -8.43 -9.65
C LYS A 64 -13.46 -7.45 -8.51
N ARG A 65 -12.65 -6.39 -8.55
CA ARG A 65 -12.57 -5.39 -7.49
C ARG A 65 -12.83 -4.00 -8.02
N LEU A 66 -13.44 -3.19 -7.18
CA LEU A 66 -13.60 -1.76 -7.38
C LEU A 66 -12.90 -1.02 -6.24
N GLN A 67 -11.97 -0.13 -6.58
CA GLN A 67 -11.43 0.84 -5.64
C GLN A 67 -11.88 2.23 -6.05
N LEU A 68 -12.54 2.94 -5.14
CA LEU A 68 -12.95 4.33 -5.35
C LEU A 68 -12.14 5.22 -4.43
N VAL A 69 -11.56 6.29 -4.96
CA VAL A 69 -10.89 7.34 -4.21
C VAL A 69 -11.69 8.61 -4.45
N THR A 70 -12.31 9.13 -3.39
CA THR A 70 -13.07 10.38 -3.40
C THR A 70 -12.36 11.42 -2.53
N GLY A 71 -12.84 12.65 -2.47
CA GLY A 71 -12.32 13.67 -1.55
C GLY A 71 -12.30 13.22 -0.08
N ASP A 72 -13.31 12.47 0.34
CA ASP A 72 -13.51 12.14 1.76
C ASP A 72 -13.08 10.73 2.14
N TYR A 73 -13.29 9.76 1.24
CA TYR A 73 -13.13 8.33 1.52
C TYR A 73 -12.40 7.59 0.42
N ILE A 74 -11.78 6.48 0.80
CA ILE A 74 -11.31 5.43 -0.10
C ILE A 74 -12.15 4.19 0.17
N TYR A 75 -12.71 3.61 -0.88
CA TYR A 75 -13.50 2.39 -0.84
C TYR A 75 -12.69 1.25 -1.46
N TYR A 76 -12.72 0.09 -0.83
CA TYR A 76 -12.17 -1.16 -1.36
C TYR A 76 -13.31 -2.18 -1.40
N ILE A 77 -13.75 -2.55 -2.59
CA ILE A 77 -14.96 -3.35 -2.81
C ILE A 77 -14.58 -4.61 -3.57
N ASP A 78 -15.01 -5.75 -3.06
CA ASP A 78 -15.04 -7.00 -3.80
C ASP A 78 -16.41 -7.11 -4.47
N LEU A 79 -16.42 -7.04 -5.80
CA LEU A 79 -17.65 -7.05 -6.59
C LEU A 79 -18.23 -8.46 -6.73
N ALA A 80 -17.45 -9.50 -6.47
CA ALA A 80 -17.94 -10.88 -6.50
C ALA A 80 -18.71 -11.20 -5.21
N ASP A 81 -18.18 -10.75 -4.07
CA ASP A 81 -18.78 -11.01 -2.75
C ASP A 81 -19.85 -9.97 -2.38
N GLY A 82 -19.89 -8.83 -3.07
CA GLY A 82 -20.86 -7.76 -2.81
C GLY A 82 -20.57 -6.99 -1.52
N GLU A 83 -19.32 -7.05 -1.05
CA GLU A 83 -18.89 -6.49 0.22
C GLU A 83 -17.67 -5.58 0.02
N GLY A 84 -17.50 -4.63 0.93
CA GLY A 84 -16.34 -3.76 0.91
C GLY A 84 -16.13 -3.02 2.21
N ILE A 85 -14.98 -2.37 2.27
CA ILE A 85 -14.66 -1.44 3.35
C ILE A 85 -14.50 -0.03 2.80
N LYS A 86 -14.80 0.95 3.65
CA LYS A 86 -14.41 2.34 3.41
C LYS A 86 -13.50 2.83 4.54
N ILE A 87 -12.53 3.64 4.17
CA ILE A 87 -11.64 4.34 5.08
C ILE A 87 -11.60 5.82 4.75
N ASP A 88 -11.20 6.65 5.70
CA ASP A 88 -10.92 8.06 5.39
C ASP A 88 -9.86 8.19 4.29
N ASN A 89 -10.08 9.10 3.34
CA ASN A 89 -9.02 9.53 2.45
C ASN A 89 -8.03 10.40 3.23
N ALA A 90 -6.93 9.79 3.68
CA ALA A 90 -5.95 10.45 4.51
C ALA A 90 -5.31 11.70 3.87
N LYS A 91 -5.36 11.81 2.53
CA LYS A 91 -4.86 12.99 1.80
C LYS A 91 -5.56 14.28 2.24
N LYS A 92 -6.84 14.22 2.64
CA LYS A 92 -7.58 15.40 3.11
C LYS A 92 -6.90 16.07 4.31
N TYR A 93 -6.30 15.27 5.21
CA TYR A 93 -5.59 15.79 6.38
C TYR A 93 -4.25 16.45 6.01
N ALA A 94 -3.47 15.85 5.12
CA ALA A 94 -2.23 16.46 4.63
C ALA A 94 -2.49 17.72 3.81
N LYS A 95 -3.56 17.75 3.00
CA LYS A 95 -3.95 18.91 2.20
C LYS A 95 -4.23 20.12 3.08
N VAL A 96 -5.02 19.96 4.15
CA VAL A 96 -5.27 21.03 5.13
C VAL A 96 -3.96 21.54 5.73
N LYS A 97 -3.08 20.64 6.18
CA LYS A 97 -1.77 21.02 6.76
C LYS A 97 -0.85 21.71 5.75
N TYR A 98 -0.91 21.33 4.47
CA TYR A 98 -0.16 21.97 3.41
C TYR A 98 -0.64 23.40 3.13
N THR A 99 -1.95 23.64 3.19
CA THR A 99 -2.51 24.98 2.99
C THR A 99 -2.14 25.96 4.09
N GLU A 100 -1.85 25.46 5.30
CA GLU A 100 -1.37 26.25 6.44
C GLU A 100 0.09 26.72 6.28
N LEU A 101 0.86 26.16 5.33
CA LEU A 101 2.28 26.50 5.14
C LEU A 101 2.46 27.87 4.46
N THR A 102 3.48 28.62 4.89
CA THR A 102 3.97 29.80 4.15
C THR A 102 4.59 29.40 2.81
N ASN A 103 4.85 30.36 1.94
CA ASN A 103 5.50 30.07 0.65
C ASN A 103 6.91 29.51 0.85
N GLU A 104 7.68 30.06 1.79
CA GLU A 104 9.01 29.60 2.15
C GLU A 104 8.97 28.17 2.73
N GLU A 105 7.97 27.86 3.56
CA GLU A 105 7.77 26.50 4.07
C GLU A 105 7.41 25.52 2.96
N LYS A 106 6.60 25.93 1.97
CA LYS A 106 6.25 25.10 0.80
C LYS A 106 7.45 24.84 -0.09
N GLU A 107 8.29 25.84 -0.32
CA GLU A 107 9.55 25.68 -1.06
C GLU A 107 10.47 24.69 -0.35
N ALA A 108 10.70 24.88 0.95
CA ALA A 108 11.51 23.94 1.74
C ALA A 108 10.89 22.53 1.80
N PHE A 109 9.56 22.43 1.82
CA PHE A 109 8.84 21.14 1.78
C PHE A 109 9.12 20.40 0.46
N HIS A 110 9.02 21.10 -0.67
CA HIS A 110 9.28 20.53 -1.99
C HIS A 110 10.75 20.18 -2.19
N GLU A 111 11.68 21.03 -1.75
CA GLU A 111 13.13 20.74 -1.78
C GLU A 111 13.44 19.45 -0.99
N ARG A 112 12.78 19.25 0.16
CA ARG A 112 12.93 18.03 0.97
C ARG A 112 12.28 16.80 0.34
N MET A 113 11.19 16.96 -0.41
CA MET A 113 10.61 15.89 -1.22
C MET A 113 11.56 15.48 -2.35
N GLU A 114 12.07 16.46 -3.09
CA GLU A 114 13.00 16.24 -4.20
C GLU A 114 14.29 15.55 -3.74
N LYS A 115 14.90 16.03 -2.64
CA LYS A 115 16.06 15.39 -2.00
C LYS A 115 15.81 13.92 -1.61
N ARG A 116 14.55 13.53 -1.41
CA ARG A 116 14.12 12.17 -1.08
C ARG A 116 13.63 11.37 -2.29
N GLY A 117 13.71 11.93 -3.50
CA GLY A 117 13.22 11.30 -4.73
C GLY A 117 11.69 11.22 -4.81
N ILE A 118 10.98 12.04 -4.05
CA ILE A 118 9.52 12.01 -3.99
C ILE A 118 8.97 13.01 -5.00
N VAL A 119 8.27 12.48 -6.00
CA VAL A 119 7.78 13.24 -7.16
C VAL A 119 6.37 13.78 -6.93
N SER A 120 5.60 13.08 -6.11
CA SER A 120 4.22 13.44 -5.77
C SER A 120 3.87 12.87 -4.40
N LEU A 121 3.02 13.59 -3.66
CA LEU A 121 2.39 13.05 -2.45
C LEU A 121 1.35 11.97 -2.77
N ASP A 122 0.90 11.89 -4.02
CA ASP A 122 -0.04 10.88 -4.50
C ASP A 122 0.66 9.60 -4.96
N LEU A 123 1.92 9.67 -5.36
CA LEU A 123 2.71 8.55 -5.86
C LEU A 123 3.77 8.14 -4.83
N LEU A 124 3.40 7.19 -3.97
CA LEU A 124 4.25 6.77 -2.86
C LEU A 124 5.28 5.72 -3.30
N GLY A 125 6.48 5.80 -2.71
CA GLY A 125 7.50 4.76 -2.83
C GLY A 125 8.05 4.57 -4.25
N LEU A 126 8.22 5.67 -5.00
CA LEU A 126 8.83 5.60 -6.34
C LEU A 126 10.33 5.32 -6.29
N GLY A 127 11.03 5.78 -5.25
CA GLY A 127 12.47 5.63 -5.11
C GLY A 127 13.24 6.68 -5.90
N LYS A 128 14.36 6.32 -6.52
CA LYS A 128 15.23 7.25 -7.26
C LYS A 128 14.86 7.28 -8.73
N LYS A 129 14.95 8.45 -9.37
CA LYS A 129 14.86 8.55 -10.83
C LYS A 129 16.09 7.88 -11.45
N VAL A 130 15.88 6.89 -12.30
CA VAL A 130 16.94 6.10 -12.96
C VAL A 130 16.97 6.31 -14.48
N GLY A 131 15.96 6.96 -15.05
CA GLY A 131 15.94 7.26 -16.48
C GLY A 131 14.65 7.93 -16.95
N THR A 132 14.47 7.92 -18.26
CA THR A 132 13.28 8.38 -18.98
C THR A 132 12.93 7.37 -20.06
N ASP A 133 11.66 7.30 -20.43
CA ASP A 133 11.14 6.37 -21.44
C ASP A 133 9.89 6.95 -22.11
N ASN A 134 9.36 6.29 -23.13
CA ASN A 134 8.11 6.66 -23.78
C ASN A 134 7.11 5.49 -23.74
N ILE A 135 5.91 5.73 -23.20
CA ILE A 135 4.82 4.76 -23.19
C ILE A 135 3.61 5.38 -23.88
N LEU A 136 3.11 4.74 -24.93
CA LEU A 136 1.95 5.21 -25.70
C LEU A 136 2.09 6.67 -26.19
N GLY A 137 3.30 7.06 -26.60
CA GLY A 137 3.59 8.43 -27.03
C GLY A 137 3.73 9.44 -25.88
N ARG A 138 3.69 9.02 -24.61
CA ARG A 138 3.84 9.89 -23.44
C ARG A 138 5.24 9.76 -22.84
N GLU A 139 5.87 10.91 -22.61
CA GLU A 139 7.17 10.94 -21.95
C GLU A 139 7.03 10.60 -20.46
N CYS A 140 7.80 9.59 -20.04
CA CYS A 140 7.79 9.06 -18.69
C CYS A 140 9.15 9.27 -18.02
N ASP A 141 9.11 9.61 -16.74
CA ASP A 141 10.26 9.49 -15.85
C ASP A 141 10.23 8.09 -15.21
N VAL A 142 11.36 7.39 -15.23
CA VAL A 142 11.49 6.03 -14.68
C VAL A 142 12.11 6.10 -13.31
N TYR A 143 11.42 5.54 -12.32
CA TYR A 143 11.85 5.48 -10.94
C TYR A 143 12.07 4.03 -10.50
N GLU A 144 13.05 3.84 -9.62
CA GLU A 144 13.43 2.55 -9.05
C GLU A 144 13.51 2.65 -7.53
N TYR A 145 12.82 1.75 -6.84
CA TYR A 145 12.82 1.59 -5.38
C TYR A 145 13.22 0.17 -4.99
N GLY A 146 14.00 0.06 -3.93
CA GLY A 146 14.44 -1.22 -3.38
C GLY A 146 15.53 -1.88 -4.20
N GLU A 147 15.72 -3.17 -3.97
CA GLU A 147 16.81 -3.96 -4.56
C GLU A 147 16.25 -5.28 -5.05
N LYS A 148 16.84 -5.82 -6.13
CA LYS A 148 16.40 -7.08 -6.69
C LYS A 148 16.61 -8.20 -5.67
N PRO A 149 15.56 -8.97 -5.33
CA PRO A 149 15.71 -10.07 -4.40
C PRO A 149 16.64 -11.15 -4.98
N THR A 150 17.47 -11.70 -4.11
CA THR A 150 18.31 -12.88 -4.36
C THR A 150 18.03 -13.91 -3.28
N ASP A 151 18.35 -15.19 -3.52
CA ASP A 151 18.16 -16.23 -2.51
C ASP A 151 18.91 -15.90 -1.21
N GLU A 152 20.11 -15.34 -1.33
CA GLU A 152 20.92 -14.89 -0.18
C GLU A 152 20.22 -13.77 0.60
N THR A 153 19.84 -12.68 -0.08
CA THR A 153 19.21 -11.52 0.58
C THR A 153 17.87 -11.86 1.20
N PHE A 154 17.12 -12.79 0.58
CA PHE A 154 15.90 -13.33 1.14
C PHE A 154 16.17 -14.14 2.42
N MET A 155 17.11 -15.09 2.39
CA MET A 155 17.42 -15.91 3.55
C MET A 155 17.96 -15.07 4.71
N THR A 156 18.78 -14.05 4.44
CA THR A 156 19.22 -13.09 5.46
C THR A 156 18.04 -12.33 6.06
N ALA A 157 17.09 -11.84 5.25
CA ALA A 157 15.92 -11.13 5.75
C ALA A 157 15.04 -12.02 6.63
N VAL A 158 14.80 -13.27 6.21
CA VAL A 158 14.05 -14.27 6.99
C VAL A 158 14.73 -14.55 8.33
N GLN A 159 16.05 -14.78 8.34
CA GLN A 159 16.81 -15.01 9.57
C GLN A 159 16.79 -13.80 10.52
N ALA A 160 16.80 -12.59 9.97
CA ALA A 160 16.73 -11.36 10.75
C ALA A 160 15.29 -10.98 11.15
N GLY A 161 14.27 -11.72 10.72
CA GLY A 161 12.86 -11.41 11.00
C GLY A 161 12.39 -10.09 10.36
N VAL A 162 13.02 -9.66 9.26
CA VAL A 162 12.66 -8.43 8.54
C VAL A 162 12.02 -8.76 7.19
N SER A 163 11.30 -7.79 6.62
CA SER A 163 10.73 -7.95 5.29
C SER A 163 11.83 -8.18 4.25
N PRO A 164 11.70 -9.19 3.37
CA PRO A 164 12.62 -9.38 2.27
C PRO A 164 12.68 -8.15 1.35
N PRO A 165 13.82 -7.93 0.68
CA PRO A 165 13.91 -6.88 -0.32
C PRO A 165 12.99 -7.21 -1.51
N TYR A 166 12.58 -6.15 -2.18
CA TYR A 166 11.89 -6.22 -3.46
C TYR A 166 12.35 -5.05 -4.31
N LEU A 167 12.26 -5.20 -5.62
CA LEU A 167 12.52 -4.15 -6.57
C LEU A 167 11.19 -3.67 -7.15
N LYS A 168 10.98 -2.35 -7.15
CA LYS A 168 9.85 -1.73 -7.83
C LYS A 168 10.35 -0.72 -8.84
N LYS A 169 9.94 -0.87 -10.10
CA LYS A 169 10.15 0.13 -11.15
C LYS A 169 8.83 0.76 -11.55
N THR A 170 8.79 2.07 -11.65
CA THR A 170 7.58 2.81 -12.02
C THR A 170 7.88 3.84 -13.10
N TRP A 171 7.13 3.80 -14.19
CA TRP A 171 7.17 4.77 -15.27
C TRP A 171 6.04 5.77 -15.04
N VAL A 172 6.39 7.00 -14.70
CA VAL A 172 5.44 8.06 -14.37
C VAL A 172 5.36 9.03 -15.55
N TRP A 173 4.19 9.15 -16.16
CA TRP A 173 3.92 10.16 -17.18
C TRP A 173 4.19 11.55 -16.60
N ARG A 174 5.15 12.26 -17.21
CA ARG A 174 5.74 13.48 -16.63
C ARG A 174 4.72 14.58 -16.41
N GLU A 175 3.79 14.79 -17.33
CA GLU A 175 2.81 15.88 -17.27
C GLU A 175 1.68 15.55 -16.29
N ALA A 176 1.04 14.39 -16.46
CA ALA A 176 -0.11 14.00 -15.64
C ALA A 176 0.26 13.50 -14.24
N LYS A 177 1.54 13.15 -14.00
CA LYS A 177 2.00 12.48 -12.77
C LYS A 177 1.22 11.20 -12.48
N LEU A 178 1.02 10.37 -13.51
CA LEU A 178 0.31 9.10 -13.42
C LEU A 178 1.23 7.93 -13.81
N PRO A 179 1.19 6.79 -13.11
CA PRO A 179 1.95 5.61 -13.49
C PRO A 179 1.36 5.00 -14.77
N LEU A 180 2.17 4.84 -15.79
CA LEU A 180 1.80 4.13 -17.03
C LEU A 180 2.36 2.71 -17.06
N LYS A 181 3.39 2.42 -16.25
CA LYS A 181 3.88 1.07 -16.05
C LYS A 181 4.44 0.91 -14.65
N VAL A 182 4.18 -0.23 -14.04
CA VAL A 182 4.73 -0.63 -12.76
C VAL A 182 5.23 -2.06 -12.89
N ILE A 183 6.48 -2.29 -12.50
CA ILE A 183 7.04 -3.63 -12.35
C ILE A 183 7.39 -3.81 -10.88
N THR A 184 6.94 -4.91 -10.30
CA THR A 184 7.35 -5.33 -8.95
C THR A 184 7.99 -6.71 -9.02
N ASP A 185 9.21 -6.83 -8.53
CA ASP A 185 9.96 -8.07 -8.44
C ASP A 185 10.24 -8.35 -6.96
N GLN A 186 9.57 -9.36 -6.42
CA GLN A 186 9.74 -9.81 -5.04
C GLN A 186 9.98 -11.33 -5.04
N MET A 187 10.59 -11.85 -3.99
CA MET A 187 10.87 -13.29 -3.93
C MET A 187 9.57 -14.09 -4.09
N GLY A 188 9.55 -15.00 -5.07
CA GLY A 188 8.40 -15.84 -5.37
C GLY A 188 7.29 -15.18 -6.19
N SER A 189 7.37 -13.88 -6.51
CA SER A 189 6.44 -13.28 -7.48
C SER A 189 7.01 -12.10 -8.26
N TYR A 190 6.66 -12.05 -9.55
CA TYR A 190 6.95 -10.93 -10.42
C TYR A 190 5.64 -10.39 -10.99
N SER A 191 5.40 -9.08 -10.92
CA SER A 191 4.21 -8.47 -11.49
C SER A 191 4.53 -7.30 -12.41
N VAL A 192 3.71 -7.16 -13.45
CA VAL A 192 3.73 -6.04 -14.38
C VAL A 192 2.32 -5.50 -14.48
N LEU A 193 2.17 -4.19 -14.35
CA LEU A 193 1.00 -3.43 -14.75
C LEU A 193 1.45 -2.48 -15.85
N GLU A 194 0.84 -2.50 -17.02
CA GLU A 194 1.26 -1.69 -18.17
C GLU A 194 0.04 -1.12 -18.89
N ALA A 195 0.05 0.19 -19.12
CA ALA A 195 -0.99 0.89 -19.86
C ALA A 195 -1.02 0.39 -21.30
N THR A 196 -2.21 0.04 -21.77
CA THR A 196 -2.48 -0.42 -23.14
C THR A 196 -3.21 0.64 -23.96
N GLU A 197 -3.95 1.54 -23.31
CA GLU A 197 -4.68 2.62 -23.96
C GLU A 197 -4.87 3.81 -23.02
N ILE A 198 -4.79 5.04 -23.55
CA ILE A 198 -5.07 6.28 -22.82
C ILE A 198 -6.11 7.07 -23.60
N LYS A 199 -7.21 7.43 -22.94
CA LYS A 199 -8.26 8.33 -23.45
C LYS A 199 -8.34 9.56 -22.56
N GLU A 200 -8.01 10.71 -23.12
CA GLU A 200 -8.04 12.02 -22.46
C GLU A 200 -9.30 12.78 -22.85
N ASN A 201 -9.75 13.69 -21.97
CA ASN A 201 -10.90 14.58 -22.22
C ASN A 201 -12.18 13.85 -22.66
N VAL A 202 -12.40 12.67 -22.09
CA VAL A 202 -13.64 11.91 -22.30
C VAL A 202 -14.63 12.23 -21.20
N ASP A 203 -15.91 12.30 -21.55
CA ASP A 203 -17.00 12.40 -20.60
C ASP A 203 -17.12 11.08 -19.81
N ILE A 204 -17.01 11.16 -18.48
CA ILE A 204 -17.08 10.00 -17.59
C ILE A 204 -18.35 10.17 -16.76
N PRO A 205 -19.28 9.20 -16.78
CA PRO A 205 -20.49 9.33 -16.00
C PRO A 205 -20.17 9.26 -14.50
N ASP A 206 -20.81 10.13 -13.70
CA ASP A 206 -20.64 10.23 -12.25
C ASP A 206 -20.77 8.88 -11.53
N SER A 207 -21.65 8.01 -12.05
CA SER A 207 -21.87 6.65 -11.53
C SER A 207 -20.62 5.76 -11.51
N ARG A 208 -19.55 6.13 -12.23
CA ARG A 208 -18.24 5.45 -12.15
C ARG A 208 -17.50 5.73 -10.84
N PHE A 209 -17.85 6.80 -10.14
CA PHE A 209 -17.24 7.20 -8.88
C PHE A 209 -18.14 6.93 -7.66
N GLU A 210 -19.25 6.23 -7.87
CA GLU A 210 -20.21 5.85 -6.84
C GLU A 210 -20.09 4.37 -6.49
N VAL A 211 -20.45 4.03 -5.24
CA VAL A 211 -20.56 2.63 -4.82
C VAL A 211 -21.76 2.01 -5.55
N PRO A 212 -21.61 0.88 -6.25
CA PRO A 212 -22.73 0.22 -6.92
C PRO A 212 -23.85 -0.16 -5.96
N GLU A 213 -25.08 -0.19 -6.46
CA GLU A 213 -26.24 -0.63 -5.67
C GLU A 213 -26.06 -2.07 -5.14
N GLY A 214 -26.53 -2.32 -3.92
CA GLY A 214 -26.51 -3.64 -3.29
C GLY A 214 -25.19 -4.01 -2.59
N ILE A 215 -24.14 -3.20 -2.69
CA ILE A 215 -22.86 -3.44 -2.00
C ILE A 215 -22.95 -3.07 -0.52
N GLN A 216 -22.53 -3.98 0.35
CA GLN A 216 -22.40 -3.71 1.79
C GLN A 216 -21.04 -3.08 2.10
N ILE A 217 -21.05 -1.86 2.65
CA ILE A 217 -19.82 -1.13 2.99
C ILE A 217 -19.69 -0.95 4.50
N VAL A 218 -18.58 -1.44 5.06
CA VAL A 218 -18.22 -1.26 6.47
C VAL A 218 -17.12 -0.20 6.63
N TYR A 219 -17.28 0.72 7.58
CA TYR A 219 -16.22 1.66 7.90
C TYR A 219 -15.12 0.99 8.74
N ASN A 220 -13.87 1.06 8.26
CA ASN A 220 -12.73 0.51 8.99
C ASN A 220 -11.98 1.63 9.72
N GLU A 221 -12.33 1.85 10.99
CA GLU A 221 -11.77 2.91 11.83
C GLU A 221 -10.26 2.73 12.06
N LYS A 222 -9.82 1.51 12.38
CA LYS A 222 -8.40 1.20 12.63
C LYS A 222 -7.52 1.51 11.42
N MET A 223 -7.96 1.10 10.24
CA MET A 223 -7.23 1.38 8.99
C MET A 223 -7.27 2.87 8.63
N SER A 224 -8.38 3.56 8.89
CA SER A 224 -8.50 5.01 8.68
C SER A 224 -7.53 5.79 9.56
N GLU A 225 -7.49 5.50 10.86
CA GLU A 225 -6.61 6.17 11.80
C GLU A 225 -5.14 5.84 11.53
N SER A 226 -4.83 4.59 11.16
CA SER A 226 -3.48 4.21 10.72
C SER A 226 -3.03 5.01 9.48
N SER A 227 -3.88 5.07 8.44
CA SER A 227 -3.58 5.80 7.20
C SER A 227 -3.41 7.30 7.42
N LYS A 228 -4.25 7.90 8.27
CA LYS A 228 -4.12 9.29 8.70
C LYS A 228 -2.79 9.54 9.42
N ASN A 229 -2.43 8.69 10.39
CA ASN A 229 -1.21 8.85 11.15
C ASN A 229 0.04 8.71 10.28
N GLU A 230 0.06 7.74 9.36
CA GLU A 230 1.14 7.57 8.38
C GLU A 230 1.27 8.82 7.49
N THR A 231 0.15 9.31 6.97
CA THR A 231 0.10 10.49 6.10
C THR A 231 0.61 11.74 6.81
N LEU A 232 0.17 12.00 8.05
CA LEU A 232 0.65 13.13 8.85
C LEU A 232 2.10 13.00 9.27
N SER A 233 2.57 11.78 9.55
CA SER A 233 3.98 11.50 9.85
C SER A 233 4.89 11.82 8.67
N ARG A 234 4.47 11.42 7.47
CA ARG A 234 5.18 11.74 6.22
C ARG A 234 5.13 13.24 5.92
N PHE A 235 3.99 13.87 6.10
CA PHE A 235 3.87 15.33 5.96
C PHE A 235 4.86 16.05 6.90
N LYS A 236 4.95 15.64 8.17
CA LYS A 236 5.92 16.21 9.12
C LYS A 236 7.36 15.99 8.65
N LEU A 237 7.69 14.78 8.18
CA LEU A 237 9.02 14.50 7.63
C LEU A 237 9.39 15.46 6.50
N TYR A 238 8.45 15.80 5.61
CA TYR A 238 8.71 16.74 4.52
C TYR A 238 8.70 18.19 4.99
N LYS A 239 7.92 18.52 6.02
CA LYS A 239 7.93 19.85 6.65
C LYS A 239 9.21 20.14 7.45
N THR A 240 9.76 19.16 8.17
CA THR A 240 10.85 19.39 9.15
C THR A 240 12.15 18.67 8.81
N GLY A 241 12.11 17.67 7.95
CA GLY A 241 13.24 16.79 7.65
C GLY A 241 13.45 15.65 8.65
N GLN A 242 12.69 15.60 9.76
CA GLN A 242 12.83 14.58 10.80
C GLN A 242 11.70 13.54 10.72
N PRO A 243 12.00 12.23 10.78
CA PRO A 243 10.96 11.19 10.83
C PRO A 243 10.13 11.34 12.11
N MET A 244 8.81 11.21 12.00
CA MET A 244 7.96 11.09 13.19
C MET A 244 8.00 9.63 13.66
N MET A 245 8.35 9.39 14.92
CA MET A 245 8.14 8.09 15.55
C MET A 245 6.64 7.87 15.69
N LEU A 246 6.07 6.99 14.85
CA LEU A 246 4.70 6.51 15.01
C LEU A 246 4.63 5.70 16.31
N ARG A 247 4.15 6.30 17.39
CA ARG A 247 3.74 5.54 18.57
C ARG A 247 2.42 4.87 18.24
N VAL A 248 2.48 3.63 17.76
CA VAL A 248 1.30 2.77 17.68
C VAL A 248 0.76 2.64 19.09
N LYS A 249 -0.44 3.20 19.34
CA LYS A 249 -1.12 2.95 20.61
C LYS A 249 -1.41 1.44 20.66
N PRO A 250 -1.09 0.75 21.76
CA PRO A 250 -1.51 -0.63 21.94
C PRO A 250 -3.02 -0.75 21.69
N GLU A 251 -3.45 -1.90 21.17
CA GLU A 251 -4.87 -2.24 21.30
C GLU A 251 -5.23 -2.24 22.79
N PRO A 252 -6.44 -1.75 23.16
CA PRO A 252 -6.87 -1.78 24.56
C PRO A 252 -6.70 -3.19 25.14
N GLY A 253 -5.94 -3.30 26.23
CA GLY A 253 -5.64 -4.60 26.84
C GLY A 253 -4.45 -5.34 26.23
N GLN A 254 -3.50 -4.66 25.57
CA GLN A 254 -2.20 -5.23 25.22
C GLN A 254 -1.04 -4.47 25.86
N VAL A 255 0.05 -5.18 26.15
CA VAL A 255 1.32 -4.64 26.65
C VAL A 255 2.48 -5.19 25.83
N ARG A 256 3.60 -4.47 25.82
CA ARG A 256 4.76 -4.81 24.99
C ARG A 256 5.82 -5.54 25.81
N THR A 257 6.30 -6.67 25.31
CA THR A 257 7.41 -7.42 25.91
C THR A 257 8.75 -6.67 25.69
N PRO A 258 9.79 -6.97 26.49
CA PRO A 258 11.14 -6.41 26.29
C PRO A 258 11.72 -6.70 24.89
N GLU A 259 11.36 -7.84 24.31
CA GLU A 259 11.76 -8.28 22.96
C GLU A 259 10.94 -7.57 21.86
N GLY A 260 9.95 -6.77 22.25
CA GLY A 260 9.20 -5.90 21.36
C GLY A 260 7.87 -6.46 20.85
N ASN A 261 7.45 -7.64 21.30
CA ASN A 261 6.18 -8.28 20.93
C ASN A 261 4.99 -7.68 21.69
N TRP A 262 3.78 -7.76 21.15
CA TRP A 262 2.55 -7.35 21.86
C TRP A 262 1.85 -8.59 22.42
N VAL A 263 1.53 -8.56 23.71
CA VAL A 263 0.80 -9.64 24.41
C VAL A 263 -0.44 -9.07 25.12
N PRO A 264 -1.52 -9.84 25.27
CA PRO A 264 -2.67 -9.42 26.07
C PRO A 264 -2.26 -9.07 27.51
N ALA A 265 -2.74 -7.96 28.03
CA ALA A 265 -2.44 -7.44 29.36
C ALA A 265 -2.95 -8.37 30.48
N ASP A 266 -3.98 -9.18 30.20
CA ASP A 266 -4.56 -10.17 31.11
C ASP A 266 -3.85 -11.53 31.07
N SER A 267 -2.97 -11.75 30.09
CA SER A 267 -2.11 -12.93 30.01
C SER A 267 -1.09 -12.97 31.15
N THR A 268 -0.55 -14.16 31.44
CA THR A 268 0.50 -14.33 32.47
C THR A 268 1.70 -13.43 32.22
N GLU A 269 2.11 -13.31 30.96
CA GLU A 269 3.24 -12.46 30.54
C GLU A 269 2.88 -10.97 30.63
N GLY A 270 1.67 -10.60 30.19
CA GLY A 270 1.22 -9.21 30.25
C GLY A 270 1.08 -8.67 31.68
N LYS A 271 0.58 -9.50 32.60
CA LYS A 271 0.49 -9.15 34.03
C LYS A 271 1.88 -8.93 34.65
N LYS A 272 2.84 -9.78 34.31
CA LYS A 272 4.21 -9.66 34.80
C LYS A 272 4.87 -8.36 34.35
N ILE A 273 4.70 -7.99 33.07
CA ILE A 273 5.23 -6.72 32.53
C ILE A 273 4.63 -5.51 33.25
N LEU A 274 3.32 -5.53 33.53
CA LEU A 274 2.65 -4.46 34.26
C LEU A 274 3.12 -4.34 35.71
N GLU A 275 3.39 -5.47 36.37
CA GLU A 275 3.90 -5.52 37.74
C GLU A 275 5.35 -5.00 37.82
N ASP A 276 6.19 -5.37 36.86
CA ASP A 276 7.58 -4.90 36.74
C ASP A 276 7.63 -3.37 36.52
N GLN A 277 6.78 -2.83 35.63
CA GLN A 277 6.68 -1.38 35.38
C GLN A 277 6.19 -0.60 36.61
N LYS A 278 5.26 -1.18 37.39
CA LYS A 278 4.77 -0.58 38.62
C LYS A 278 5.88 -0.49 39.68
N ASN A 279 6.66 -1.57 39.82
CA ASN A 279 7.78 -1.62 40.76
C ASN A 279 8.91 -0.65 40.39
N GLU A 280 9.22 -0.47 39.11
CA GLU A 280 10.19 0.53 38.64
C GLU A 280 9.73 1.97 38.96
N THR A 281 8.44 2.25 38.77
CA THR A 281 7.86 3.57 39.04
C THR A 281 7.94 3.91 40.53
N GLU A 282 7.55 2.98 41.41
CA GLU A 282 7.61 3.14 42.87
C GLU A 282 9.06 3.27 43.40
N THR A 283 10.02 2.60 42.75
CA THR A 283 11.44 2.70 43.12
C THR A 283 12.04 4.04 42.71
N SER A 284 11.61 4.60 41.56
CA SER A 284 12.06 5.90 41.08
C SER A 284 11.49 7.09 41.87
N GLU A 285 10.30 6.95 42.44
CA GLU A 285 9.68 7.98 43.29
C GLU A 285 10.27 8.00 44.71
N LYS A 286 10.72 6.86 45.23
CA LYS A 286 11.43 6.79 46.53
C LYS A 286 12.89 7.27 46.47
N ALA A 287 13.46 7.38 45.27
CA ALA A 287 14.82 7.83 45.04
C ALA A 287 14.94 9.35 44.76
N LYS A 288 13.81 10.08 44.73
CA LYS A 288 13.74 11.55 44.66
C LYS A 288 13.41 12.16 46.01
#